data_AF-A0A1A8UXU2-F1
#
_entry.id   AF-A0A1A8UXU2-F1
#
_cell.length_a   1.000
_cell.length_b   1.000
_cell.length_c   1.000
_cell.angle_alpha   90.00
_cell.angle_beta   90.00
_cell.angle_gamma   90.00
#
_symmetry.space_group_name_H-M   'P 1'
#
loop_
_entity.id
_entity.type
_entity.pdbx_description
1 polymer ?
#
loop_
_entity_poly.entity_id
_entity_poly.type
_entity_poly.pdbx_seq_one_letter_code
_entity_poly.pdbx_strand_id
1 'polypeptide(L)'
;RNTVCFIADNFYGVINATKHNGSAWKDSCIIFLQRNITRQKKLWKVWPQVEVKGSLLLYVPKDLVRKSLTVYTRAGKNSTNANPNQSFLDFGPVVMNKICGSGSTYDKAYCENIANVFNDKYLLNMTNRPECINCDNPIKGPDETLTLNTSVESIIGNTPGEVDASSAATFVANLANLVSQMNGTSAELSAGEGVKGMLVRQADPTVLEPVSLAYQSANSNLNIIGDAQTLSTFSRSVTVSKEAFQQAMSSNISIPFAAIIRFLNMTSDDKNSTVLQNEVIGIDMGAKIKNLSDPVNITFKNLIYSGNPHCHSWNGDGGRPNWTNAGCETIKDANGGIICQCTHLTFFAILLTPINETLSSTDLKYLTTISQAGCGLSMFF
;
A
#
# COMPACT_ATOMS: atom_id res chain seq x y z
N ARG A 1 -35.11 5.43 -5.27
CA ARG A 1 -34.15 5.88 -4.23
C ARG A 1 -33.38 4.64 -3.75
N ASN A 2 -32.05 4.72 -3.58
CA ASN A 2 -31.21 3.58 -3.13
C ASN A 2 -31.31 3.40 -1.61
N THR A 3 -32.51 3.18 -1.09
CA THR A 3 -32.76 3.12 0.36
C THR A 3 -33.13 1.71 0.77
N VAL A 4 -32.39 1.17 1.75
CA VAL A 4 -32.62 -0.16 2.33
C VAL A 4 -32.82 -0.02 3.84
N CYS A 5 -33.84 -0.68 4.37
CA CYS A 5 -34.10 -0.75 5.80
C CYS A 5 -33.93 -2.19 6.28
N PHE A 6 -32.93 -2.44 7.12
CA PHE A 6 -32.74 -3.74 7.76
C PHE A 6 -33.49 -3.80 9.09
N ILE A 7 -34.36 -4.78 9.24
CA ILE A 7 -35.14 -5.00 10.46
C ILE A 7 -34.66 -6.29 11.10
N ALA A 8 -34.13 -6.19 12.32
CA ALA A 8 -33.72 -7.35 13.10
C ALA A 8 -34.94 -8.03 13.73
N ASP A 9 -35.35 -9.19 13.20
CA ASP A 9 -36.54 -9.93 13.60
C ASP A 9 -36.24 -11.44 13.77
N ASN A 10 -37.25 -12.26 13.97
CA ASN A 10 -37.18 -13.72 13.97
C ASN A 10 -37.47 -14.32 12.58
N PHE A 11 -37.85 -13.49 11.61
CA PHE A 11 -38.19 -13.87 10.23
C PHE A 11 -37.14 -13.34 9.24
N TYR A 12 -36.99 -14.06 8.11
CA TYR A 12 -36.25 -13.60 6.94
C TYR A 12 -37.22 -13.28 5.83
N GLY A 13 -37.14 -12.07 5.28
CA GLY A 13 -37.96 -11.71 4.12
C GLY A 13 -37.62 -10.34 3.57
N VAL A 14 -38.18 -10.04 2.41
CA VAL A 14 -38.00 -8.77 1.73
C VAL A 14 -39.36 -8.22 1.35
N ILE A 15 -39.60 -6.97 1.69
CA ILE A 15 -40.80 -6.24 1.30
C ILE A 15 -40.37 -5.01 0.51
N ASN A 16 -40.91 -4.86 -0.69
CA ASN A 16 -40.77 -3.64 -1.46
C ASN A 16 -41.89 -2.67 -1.07
N ALA A 17 -41.54 -1.52 -0.49
CA ALA A 17 -42.50 -0.54 0.03
C ALA A 17 -43.11 0.38 -1.05
N THR A 18 -42.93 0.07 -2.34
CA THR A 18 -43.48 0.83 -3.50
C THR A 18 -45.00 1.08 -3.43
N LYS A 19 -45.76 0.23 -2.73
CA LYS A 19 -47.23 0.35 -2.64
C LYS A 19 -47.75 1.17 -1.45
N HIS A 20 -46.90 1.61 -0.52
CA HIS A 20 -47.34 2.40 0.64
C HIS A 20 -47.32 3.90 0.37
N ASN A 21 -48.41 4.42 -0.20
CA ASN A 21 -48.65 5.86 -0.29
C ASN A 21 -48.80 6.47 1.12
N GLY A 22 -48.04 7.54 1.39
CA GLY A 22 -48.12 8.32 2.64
C GLY A 22 -47.07 8.00 3.70
N SER A 23 -46.18 7.02 3.48
CA SER A 23 -45.07 6.74 4.41
C SER A 23 -43.78 7.44 3.98
N ALA A 24 -42.92 7.80 4.94
CA ALA A 24 -41.55 8.28 4.69
C ALA A 24 -40.65 7.25 3.95
N TRP A 25 -41.14 6.01 3.79
CA TRP A 25 -40.43 4.85 3.25
C TRP A 25 -40.87 4.46 1.83
N LYS A 26 -41.66 5.32 1.16
CA LYS A 26 -42.06 5.09 -0.23
C LYS A 26 -40.83 4.79 -1.11
N ASP A 27 -40.91 3.70 -1.87
CA ASP A 27 -39.85 3.17 -2.74
C ASP A 27 -38.58 2.64 -2.01
N SER A 28 -38.69 2.27 -0.73
CA SER A 28 -37.61 1.62 0.02
C SER A 28 -37.72 0.09 -0.02
N CYS A 29 -36.57 -0.59 0.05
CA CYS A 29 -36.50 -2.04 0.24
C CYS A 29 -36.37 -2.35 1.74
N ILE A 30 -37.31 -3.10 2.31
CA ILE A 30 -37.28 -3.53 3.71
C ILE A 30 -36.81 -4.98 3.75
N ILE A 31 -35.73 -5.25 4.48
CA ILE A 31 -35.13 -6.57 4.60
C ILE A 31 -35.18 -7.01 6.06
N PHE A 32 -35.92 -8.07 6.33
CA PHE A 32 -35.98 -8.71 7.65
C PHE A 32 -34.83 -9.70 7.79
N LEU A 33 -34.05 -9.55 8.85
CA LEU A 33 -32.87 -10.35 9.17
C LEU A 33 -33.05 -11.03 10.51
N GLN A 34 -32.70 -12.32 10.61
CA GLN A 34 -32.76 -13.04 11.87
C GLN A 34 -31.69 -12.58 12.86
N ARG A 35 -32.08 -12.38 14.12
CA ARG A 35 -31.17 -11.95 15.22
C ARG A 35 -30.08 -12.95 15.59
N ASN A 36 -30.32 -14.24 15.38
CA ASN A 36 -29.36 -15.28 15.73
C ASN A 36 -28.71 -15.83 14.47
N ILE A 37 -27.44 -15.46 14.29
CA ILE A 37 -26.63 -15.81 13.13
C ILE A 37 -26.55 -17.32 12.94
N THR A 38 -26.51 -18.13 14.00
CA THR A 38 -26.21 -19.58 13.94
C THR A 38 -27.25 -20.46 13.24
N ARG A 39 -28.47 -19.99 12.97
CA ARG A 39 -29.57 -20.84 12.47
C ARG A 39 -29.57 -21.16 10.96
N GLN A 40 -28.77 -20.48 10.11
CA GLN A 40 -28.98 -20.51 8.64
C GLN A 40 -27.69 -20.54 7.77
N LYS A 41 -26.75 -21.48 8.04
CA LYS A 41 -25.41 -21.59 7.40
C LYS A 41 -25.32 -21.39 5.88
N LYS A 42 -26.35 -21.78 5.10
CA LYS A 42 -26.31 -21.76 3.62
C LYS A 42 -26.52 -20.39 2.97
N LEU A 43 -27.31 -19.49 3.58
CA LEU A 43 -27.58 -18.15 3.02
C LEU A 43 -26.51 -17.12 3.40
N TRP A 44 -25.57 -17.49 4.27
CA TRP A 44 -24.61 -16.57 4.89
C TRP A 44 -23.62 -15.93 3.93
N LYS A 45 -23.29 -16.52 2.79
CA LYS A 45 -22.27 -15.92 1.89
C LYS A 45 -22.76 -14.65 1.19
N VAL A 46 -24.04 -14.59 0.83
CA VAL A 46 -24.54 -13.55 -0.09
C VAL A 46 -25.44 -12.53 0.60
N TRP A 47 -25.96 -12.84 1.79
CA TRP A 47 -26.94 -12.01 2.47
C TRP A 47 -26.36 -11.21 3.64
N PRO A 48 -26.88 -9.97 3.88
CA PRO A 48 -26.64 -9.25 5.11
C PRO A 48 -27.11 -10.04 6.33
N GLN A 49 -26.48 -9.82 7.49
CA GLN A 49 -26.85 -10.46 8.75
C GLN A 49 -26.88 -9.43 9.87
N VAL A 50 -27.63 -9.74 10.93
CA VAL A 50 -27.72 -8.87 12.09
C VAL A 50 -27.57 -9.67 13.37
N GLU A 51 -26.89 -9.07 14.34
CA GLU A 51 -26.75 -9.62 15.69
C GLU A 51 -27.08 -8.53 16.70
N VAL A 52 -27.84 -8.91 17.74
CA VAL A 52 -28.27 -8.01 18.80
C VAL A 52 -27.69 -8.53 20.13
N LYS A 53 -26.55 -7.99 20.56
CA LYS A 53 -25.82 -8.36 21.79
C LYS A 53 -25.43 -7.11 22.58
N GLY A 54 -26.41 -6.44 23.19
CA GLY A 54 -26.21 -5.13 23.83
C GLY A 54 -25.92 -3.98 22.85
N SER A 55 -25.49 -4.31 21.63
CA SER A 55 -25.26 -3.46 20.46
C SER A 55 -25.96 -4.06 19.23
N LEU A 56 -26.23 -3.23 18.22
CA LEU A 56 -26.79 -3.66 16.93
C LEU A 56 -25.66 -3.81 15.91
N LEU A 57 -25.30 -5.04 15.60
CA LEU A 57 -24.21 -5.39 14.69
C LEU A 57 -24.78 -5.83 13.35
N LEU A 58 -24.39 -5.16 12.26
CA LEU A 58 -24.84 -5.47 10.91
C LEU A 58 -23.66 -5.92 10.04
N TYR A 59 -23.69 -7.15 9.56
CA TYR A 59 -22.68 -7.72 8.67
C TYR A 59 -23.16 -7.57 7.23
N VAL A 60 -22.42 -6.86 6.39
CA VAL A 60 -22.84 -6.52 5.03
C VAL A 60 -21.79 -6.95 4.00
N PRO A 61 -22.18 -7.77 3.00
CA PRO A 61 -21.32 -8.08 1.86
C PRO A 61 -20.69 -6.85 1.21
N LYS A 62 -19.39 -6.94 0.90
CA LYS A 62 -18.62 -5.83 0.30
C LYS A 62 -19.23 -5.31 -1.00
N ASP A 63 -19.83 -6.20 -1.80
CA ASP A 63 -20.52 -5.82 -3.05
C ASP A 63 -21.73 -4.91 -2.83
N LEU A 64 -22.43 -5.04 -1.70
CA LEU A 64 -23.55 -4.17 -1.37
C LEU A 64 -23.07 -2.77 -0.94
N VAL A 65 -21.90 -2.68 -0.29
CA VAL A 65 -21.28 -1.40 0.08
C VAL A 65 -20.92 -0.60 -1.17
N ARG A 66 -20.35 -1.25 -2.20
CA ARG A 66 -19.99 -0.60 -3.48
C ARG A 66 -21.18 0.07 -4.18
N LYS A 67 -22.41 -0.38 -3.93
CA LYS A 67 -23.65 0.18 -4.53
C LYS A 67 -24.13 1.49 -3.91
N SER A 68 -23.38 2.08 -2.97
CA SER A 68 -23.70 3.38 -2.36
C SER A 68 -25.11 3.47 -1.75
N LEU A 69 -25.54 2.38 -1.11
CA LEU A 69 -26.88 2.28 -0.54
C LEU A 69 -27.00 3.16 0.72
N THR A 70 -28.16 3.81 0.88
CA THR A 70 -28.56 4.47 2.13
C THR A 70 -29.25 3.44 3.01
N VAL A 71 -28.67 3.15 4.16
CA VAL A 71 -29.12 2.09 5.07
C VAL A 71 -29.72 2.68 6.33
N TYR A 72 -30.85 2.11 6.71
CA TYR A 72 -31.47 2.25 8.02
C TYR A 72 -31.47 0.88 8.70
N THR A 73 -31.29 0.85 10.01
CA THR A 73 -31.38 -0.39 10.79
C THR A 73 -32.33 -0.18 11.96
N ARG A 74 -33.18 -1.17 12.22
CA ARG A 74 -34.17 -1.15 13.30
C ARG A 74 -34.17 -2.48 14.05
N ALA A 75 -34.16 -2.44 15.39
CA ALA A 75 -34.31 -3.61 16.24
C ALA A 75 -35.18 -3.31 17.48
N GLY A 76 -36.12 -4.19 17.88
CA GLY A 76 -36.98 -3.98 19.06
C GLY A 76 -37.44 -5.28 19.74
N LYS A 77 -37.91 -5.28 20.99
CA LYS A 77 -38.43 -6.51 21.64
C LYS A 77 -39.92 -6.68 21.32
N ASN A 78 -40.29 -7.65 20.47
CA ASN A 78 -41.65 -7.94 19.97
C ASN A 78 -42.19 -6.97 18.91
N SER A 79 -41.82 -7.19 17.64
CA SER A 79 -42.43 -6.55 16.47
C SER A 79 -43.92 -6.88 16.27
N THR A 80 -44.51 -7.74 17.11
CA THR A 80 -45.91 -8.19 17.00
C THR A 80 -46.91 -7.26 17.67
N ASN A 81 -46.49 -6.40 18.59
CA ASN A 81 -47.39 -5.49 19.29
C ASN A 81 -47.07 -4.04 18.91
N ALA A 82 -47.99 -3.42 18.19
CA ALA A 82 -47.98 -2.00 17.81
C ALA A 82 -48.16 -1.07 19.03
N ASN A 83 -47.28 -1.20 20.03
CA ASN A 83 -47.28 -0.33 21.20
C ASN A 83 -46.17 0.73 21.02
N PRO A 84 -46.51 2.03 20.89
CA PRO A 84 -45.54 3.10 20.61
C PRO A 84 -44.52 3.36 21.73
N ASN A 85 -44.64 2.70 22.87
CA ASN A 85 -43.76 2.85 24.04
C ASN A 85 -42.67 1.76 24.16
N GLN A 86 -42.47 0.91 23.15
CA GLN A 86 -41.32 0.00 23.14
C GLN A 86 -40.08 0.70 22.57
N SER A 87 -38.95 0.57 23.27
CA SER A 87 -37.67 1.10 22.83
C SER A 87 -37.18 0.34 21.60
N PHE A 88 -37.37 0.93 20.42
CA PHE A 88 -36.70 0.52 19.19
C PHE A 88 -35.30 1.14 19.14
N LEU A 89 -34.31 0.33 18.83
CA LEU A 89 -32.99 0.79 18.42
C LEU A 89 -33.08 1.11 16.93
N ASP A 90 -33.19 2.40 16.61
CA ASP A 90 -33.22 2.93 15.25
C ASP A 90 -31.92 3.63 14.93
N PHE A 91 -31.27 3.25 13.83
CA PHE A 91 -30.03 3.86 13.37
C PHE A 91 -30.05 4.12 11.87
N GLY A 92 -29.41 5.24 11.48
CA GLY A 92 -29.39 5.74 10.11
C GLY A 92 -30.03 7.14 9.99
N PRO A 93 -30.02 7.73 8.79
CA PRO A 93 -29.49 7.19 7.54
C PRO A 93 -27.96 7.10 7.52
N VAL A 94 -27.43 6.00 7.00
CA VAL A 94 -26.00 5.81 6.72
C VAL A 94 -25.80 5.52 5.24
N VAL A 95 -24.91 6.26 4.58
CA VAL A 95 -24.50 5.92 3.21
C VAL A 95 -23.31 4.96 3.29
N MET A 96 -23.51 3.71 2.87
CA MET A 96 -22.57 2.61 3.18
C MET A 96 -21.14 2.87 2.70
N ASN A 97 -20.96 3.36 1.47
CA ASN A 97 -19.62 3.64 0.91
C ASN A 97 -18.92 4.86 1.52
N LYS A 98 -19.62 5.67 2.31
CA LYS A 98 -19.01 6.78 3.06
C LYS A 98 -18.42 6.33 4.39
N ILE A 99 -18.87 5.19 4.91
CA ILE A 99 -18.47 4.67 6.22
C ILE A 99 -17.60 3.43 6.07
N CYS A 100 -17.96 2.55 5.13
CA CYS A 100 -17.21 1.37 4.76
C CYS A 100 -16.51 1.58 3.42
N GLY A 101 -15.31 1.01 3.24
CA GLY A 101 -14.47 1.21 2.06
C GLY A 101 -13.10 1.77 2.46
N SER A 102 -12.68 2.89 1.89
CA SER A 102 -11.40 3.53 2.22
C SER A 102 -11.30 4.05 3.66
N GLY A 103 -12.43 4.27 4.33
CA GLY A 103 -12.50 4.75 5.73
C GLY A 103 -12.69 3.65 6.79
N SER A 104 -12.77 2.36 6.41
CA SER A 104 -12.93 1.27 7.38
C SER A 104 -11.62 0.92 8.07
N THR A 105 -11.68 0.55 9.34
CA THR A 105 -10.50 0.17 10.14
C THR A 105 -10.42 -1.35 10.31
N TYR A 106 -9.19 -1.86 10.37
CA TYR A 106 -8.93 -3.25 10.76
C TYR A 106 -8.82 -3.36 12.28
N ASP A 107 -9.57 -4.29 12.88
CA ASP A 107 -9.49 -4.61 14.31
C ASP A 107 -9.15 -6.09 14.48
N LYS A 108 -7.88 -6.37 14.81
CA LYS A 108 -7.36 -7.73 14.99
C LYS A 108 -8.10 -8.49 16.08
N ALA A 109 -8.24 -7.89 17.26
CA ALA A 109 -8.84 -8.55 18.42
C ALA A 109 -10.31 -8.91 18.15
N TYR A 110 -11.00 -8.03 17.43
CA TYR A 110 -12.37 -8.28 17.02
C TYR A 110 -12.46 -9.39 15.96
N CYS A 111 -11.64 -9.31 14.90
CA CYS A 111 -11.70 -10.25 13.78
C CYS A 111 -11.23 -11.68 14.12
N GLU A 112 -10.31 -11.84 15.07
CA GLU A 112 -9.89 -13.17 15.56
C GLU A 112 -11.01 -13.91 16.31
N ASN A 113 -11.88 -13.17 17.00
CA ASN A 113 -12.99 -13.73 17.77
C ASN A 113 -14.18 -14.17 16.89
N ILE A 114 -14.28 -13.66 15.66
CA ILE A 114 -15.33 -14.02 14.70
C ILE A 114 -14.73 -14.91 13.62
N ALA A 115 -14.41 -16.15 14.03
CA ALA A 115 -13.83 -17.20 13.21
C ALA A 115 -14.24 -17.14 11.73
N ASN A 116 -13.29 -16.93 10.80
CA ASN A 116 -13.21 -17.20 9.34
C ASN A 116 -14.47 -17.13 8.44
N VAL A 117 -15.63 -16.70 8.92
CA VAL A 117 -16.92 -16.86 8.25
C VAL A 117 -17.32 -15.60 7.46
N PHE A 118 -16.61 -14.46 7.63
CA PHE A 118 -17.04 -13.16 7.08
C PHE A 118 -15.96 -12.31 6.38
N ASN A 119 -14.88 -12.90 5.86
CA ASN A 119 -13.81 -12.16 5.16
C ASN A 119 -14.32 -11.39 3.91
N ASP A 120 -15.52 -11.68 3.42
CA ASP A 120 -16.20 -11.02 2.31
C ASP A 120 -17.19 -9.92 2.74
N LYS A 121 -17.22 -9.56 4.02
CA LYS A 121 -18.17 -8.59 4.59
C LYS A 121 -17.47 -7.51 5.40
N TYR A 122 -18.14 -6.36 5.47
CA TYR A 122 -17.91 -5.37 6.50
C TYR A 122 -18.81 -5.62 7.69
N LEU A 123 -18.34 -5.30 8.87
CA LEU A 123 -19.19 -5.19 10.05
C LEU A 123 -19.46 -3.71 10.33
N LEU A 124 -20.72 -3.37 10.52
CA LEU A 124 -21.15 -2.08 11.01
C LEU A 124 -21.65 -2.20 12.44
N ASN A 125 -21.02 -1.47 13.35
CA ASN A 125 -21.53 -1.28 14.70
C ASN A 125 -22.48 -0.08 14.73
N MET A 126 -23.78 -0.36 14.83
CA MET A 126 -24.85 0.63 14.70
C MET A 126 -25.40 1.02 16.08
N THR A 127 -24.55 1.35 17.07
CA THR A 127 -25.01 1.58 18.46
C THR A 127 -24.85 3.03 18.93
N ASN A 128 -23.91 3.81 18.38
CA ASN A 128 -23.70 5.22 18.74
C ASN A 128 -23.32 6.05 17.51
N ARG A 129 -22.10 5.82 17.00
CA ARG A 129 -21.64 6.25 15.69
C ARG A 129 -21.37 5.00 14.85
N PRO A 130 -21.84 4.94 13.60
CA PRO A 130 -21.57 3.82 12.73
C PRO A 130 -20.06 3.71 12.48
N GLU A 131 -19.43 2.76 13.14
CA GLU A 131 -18.05 2.36 12.89
C GLU A 131 -18.07 1.14 11.97
N CYS A 132 -17.22 1.18 10.94
CA CYS A 132 -17.10 0.09 9.98
C CYS A 132 -15.79 -0.65 10.17
N ILE A 133 -15.89 -1.90 10.61
CA ILE A 133 -14.76 -2.80 10.80
C ILE A 133 -14.59 -3.63 9.53
N ASN A 134 -13.38 -3.63 8.98
CA ASN A 134 -12.95 -4.52 7.92
C ASN A 134 -12.07 -5.62 8.52
N CYS A 135 -12.39 -6.89 8.29
CA CYS A 135 -11.56 -8.01 8.73
C CYS A 135 -10.53 -8.47 7.69
N ASP A 136 -10.38 -7.74 6.58
CA ASP A 136 -9.20 -7.87 5.74
C ASP A 136 -8.00 -7.37 6.51
N ASN A 137 -7.09 -8.29 6.87
CA ASN A 137 -5.81 -7.89 7.43
C ASN A 137 -5.09 -7.00 6.40
N PRO A 138 -4.76 -5.75 6.76
CA PRO A 138 -4.11 -4.83 5.84
C PRO A 138 -2.64 -5.16 5.62
N ILE A 139 -2.01 -5.94 6.50
CA ILE A 139 -0.64 -6.39 6.35
C ILE A 139 -0.68 -7.81 5.79
N LYS A 140 -0.34 -7.96 4.51
CA LYS A 140 -0.33 -9.24 3.82
C LYS A 140 1.09 -9.67 3.51
N GLY A 141 1.39 -10.93 3.76
CA GLY A 141 2.57 -11.58 3.21
C GLY A 141 2.40 -11.86 1.71
N PRO A 142 3.46 -12.33 1.04
CA PRO A 142 3.36 -12.82 -0.32
C PRO A 142 2.48 -14.07 -0.41
N ASP A 143 1.84 -14.30 -1.56
CA ASP A 143 1.07 -15.53 -1.78
C ASP A 143 1.99 -16.76 -1.96
N GLU A 144 3.17 -16.54 -2.52
CA GLU A 144 4.18 -17.57 -2.77
C GLU A 144 5.60 -17.00 -2.70
N THR A 145 6.61 -17.88 -2.72
CA THR A 145 8.02 -17.50 -2.84
C THR A 145 8.53 -18.03 -4.17
N LEU A 146 9.10 -17.16 -5.00
CA LEU A 146 9.69 -17.59 -6.26
C LEU A 146 11.10 -18.12 -6.03
N THR A 147 11.32 -19.36 -6.48
CA THR A 147 12.66 -19.94 -6.57
C THR A 147 13.32 -19.46 -7.85
N LEU A 148 14.37 -18.64 -7.71
CA LEU A 148 15.16 -18.18 -8.84
C LEU A 148 16.03 -19.33 -9.37
N ASN A 149 15.64 -19.89 -10.51
CA ASN A 149 16.42 -20.91 -11.19
C ASN A 149 17.57 -20.21 -11.95
N THR A 150 18.81 -20.60 -11.65
CA THR A 150 20.11 -20.20 -12.27
C THR A 150 20.72 -18.83 -11.91
N SER A 151 21.96 -18.89 -11.40
CA SER A 151 22.99 -17.83 -11.24
C SER A 151 22.73 -16.67 -10.27
N VAL A 152 22.29 -16.95 -9.04
CA VAL A 152 22.36 -16.01 -7.91
C VAL A 152 23.82 -15.74 -7.44
N GLU A 153 24.79 -16.41 -8.04
CA GLU A 153 26.22 -16.03 -7.95
C GLU A 153 26.54 -14.71 -8.70
N SER A 154 25.65 -14.22 -9.59
CA SER A 154 25.97 -13.10 -10.50
C SER A 154 25.73 -11.68 -9.95
N ILE A 155 24.94 -11.52 -8.88
CA ILE A 155 24.65 -10.20 -8.29
C ILE A 155 25.66 -9.84 -7.18
N ILE A 156 26.33 -10.84 -6.63
CA ILE A 156 27.28 -10.64 -5.54
C ILE A 156 28.54 -9.98 -6.13
N GLY A 157 28.89 -8.83 -5.58
CA GLY A 157 30.09 -8.08 -5.94
C GLY A 157 31.37 -8.87 -5.63
N ASN A 158 32.51 -8.24 -5.90
CA ASN A 158 33.81 -8.87 -5.65
C ASN A 158 34.10 -9.07 -4.14
N THR A 159 33.32 -8.43 -3.27
CA THR A 159 33.41 -8.58 -1.81
C THR A 159 32.20 -9.33 -1.24
N PRO A 160 32.38 -10.17 -0.19
CA PRO A 160 31.27 -10.90 0.42
C PRO A 160 30.17 -9.97 0.93
N GLY A 161 28.93 -10.20 0.48
CA GLY A 161 27.76 -9.42 0.90
C GLY A 161 27.61 -8.04 0.23
N GLU A 162 28.48 -7.70 -0.73
CA GLU A 162 28.30 -6.55 -1.63
C GLU A 162 27.43 -6.95 -2.82
N VAL A 163 26.64 -6.01 -3.34
CA VAL A 163 25.78 -6.19 -4.52
C VAL A 163 26.35 -5.35 -5.66
N ASP A 164 26.72 -6.00 -6.77
CA ASP A 164 27.16 -5.30 -7.98
C ASP A 164 26.01 -4.53 -8.61
N ALA A 165 26.20 -3.23 -8.84
CA ALA A 165 25.15 -2.36 -9.39
C ALA A 165 24.72 -2.78 -10.81
N SER A 166 25.66 -3.15 -11.68
CA SER A 166 25.36 -3.56 -13.07
C SER A 166 24.56 -4.86 -13.11
N SER A 167 24.93 -5.83 -12.26
CA SER A 167 24.19 -7.06 -12.10
C SER A 167 22.80 -6.83 -11.49
N ALA A 168 22.67 -5.91 -10.51
CA ALA A 168 21.38 -5.52 -9.96
C ALA A 168 20.47 -4.87 -11.03
N ALA A 169 21.01 -4.00 -11.88
CA ALA A 169 20.29 -3.43 -13.02
C ALA A 169 19.78 -4.51 -13.99
N THR A 170 20.66 -5.45 -14.34
CA THR A 170 20.32 -6.59 -15.20
C THR A 170 19.26 -7.48 -14.57
N PHE A 171 19.36 -7.72 -13.26
CA PHE A 171 18.39 -8.51 -12.50
C PHE A 171 16.99 -7.87 -12.54
N VAL A 172 16.89 -6.58 -12.21
CA VAL A 172 15.61 -5.86 -12.19
C VAL A 172 14.96 -5.85 -13.57
N ALA A 173 15.73 -5.61 -14.64
CA ALA A 173 15.21 -5.62 -16.02
C ALA A 173 14.64 -6.97 -16.47
N ASN A 174 15.03 -8.08 -15.83
CA ASN A 174 14.57 -9.42 -16.16
C ASN A 174 13.36 -9.88 -15.33
N LEU A 175 12.91 -9.10 -14.34
CA LEU A 175 11.83 -9.50 -13.44
C LEU A 175 10.48 -9.70 -14.13
N ALA A 176 10.24 -8.97 -15.23
CA ALA A 176 9.06 -9.16 -16.06
C ALA A 176 8.90 -10.62 -16.54
N ASN A 177 10.01 -11.33 -16.80
CA ASN A 177 10.02 -12.73 -17.24
C ASN A 177 9.62 -13.71 -16.12
N LEU A 178 9.71 -13.28 -14.86
CA LEU A 178 9.33 -14.09 -13.70
C LEU A 178 7.83 -13.97 -13.39
N VAL A 179 7.21 -12.86 -13.79
CA VAL A 179 5.77 -12.62 -13.54
C VAL A 179 4.90 -13.70 -14.18
N SER A 180 5.28 -14.21 -15.36
CA SER A 180 4.55 -15.29 -16.03
C SER A 180 4.65 -16.65 -15.31
N GLN A 181 5.57 -16.80 -14.36
CA GLN A 181 5.77 -18.03 -13.58
C GLN A 181 4.96 -18.02 -12.29
N MET A 182 4.36 -16.88 -11.93
CA MET A 182 3.58 -16.73 -10.69
C MET A 182 2.20 -17.37 -10.81
N ASN A 183 1.82 -18.16 -9.81
CA ASN A 183 0.46 -18.66 -9.67
C ASN A 183 -0.40 -17.64 -8.90
N GLY A 184 0.18 -17.01 -7.89
CA GLY A 184 -0.47 -16.06 -6.97
C GLY A 184 -0.49 -14.63 -7.49
N THR A 185 -1.16 -13.75 -6.75
CA THR A 185 -1.14 -12.30 -7.04
C THR A 185 0.11 -11.59 -6.56
N SER A 186 0.90 -12.25 -5.72
CA SER A 186 2.14 -11.71 -5.21
C SER A 186 3.14 -12.80 -4.93
N ALA A 187 4.42 -12.48 -5.10
CA ALA A 187 5.47 -13.39 -4.74
C ALA A 187 6.68 -12.66 -4.15
N GLU A 188 7.26 -13.26 -3.11
CA GLU A 188 8.55 -12.83 -2.58
C GLU A 188 9.68 -13.37 -3.47
N LEU A 189 10.70 -12.54 -3.66
CA LEU A 189 11.93 -12.90 -4.36
C LEU A 189 13.13 -12.61 -3.46
N SER A 190 14.13 -13.48 -3.54
CA SER A 190 15.40 -13.34 -2.81
C SER A 190 16.52 -13.77 -3.75
N ALA A 191 17.46 -12.87 -4.02
CA ALA A 191 18.51 -13.05 -5.02
C ALA A 191 19.92 -12.91 -4.43
N GLY A 192 20.10 -13.45 -3.22
CA GLY A 192 21.37 -13.44 -2.49
C GLY A 192 21.29 -12.63 -1.20
N GLU A 193 22.40 -12.59 -0.47
CA GLU A 193 22.51 -11.73 0.72
C GLU A 193 22.31 -10.27 0.31
N GLY A 194 21.52 -9.53 1.08
CA GLY A 194 21.22 -8.12 0.80
C GLY A 194 20.20 -7.87 -0.31
N VAL A 195 19.70 -8.88 -1.02
CA VAL A 195 18.71 -8.70 -2.10
C VAL A 195 17.39 -9.39 -1.76
N LYS A 196 16.37 -8.59 -1.41
CA LYS A 196 15.00 -9.06 -1.19
C LYS A 196 14.02 -8.18 -1.93
N GLY A 197 12.94 -8.76 -2.44
CA GLY A 197 11.92 -7.98 -3.12
C GLY A 197 10.58 -8.68 -3.18
N MET A 198 9.65 -8.01 -3.86
CA MET A 198 8.32 -8.55 -4.06
C MET A 198 7.80 -8.17 -5.45
N LEU A 199 7.18 -9.15 -6.10
CA LEU A 199 6.37 -8.95 -7.29
C LEU A 199 4.90 -8.93 -6.87
N VAL A 200 4.15 -7.93 -7.34
CA VAL A 200 2.71 -7.81 -7.08
C VAL A 200 2.01 -7.56 -8.41
N ARG A 201 1.13 -8.49 -8.81
CA ARG A 201 0.28 -8.36 -10.00
C ARG A 201 -1.09 -7.80 -9.62
N GLN A 202 -1.66 -6.98 -10.49
CA GLN A 202 -3.04 -6.54 -10.34
C GLN A 202 -3.98 -7.70 -10.70
N ALA A 203 -4.90 -8.06 -9.79
CA ALA A 203 -5.80 -9.18 -9.99
C ALA A 203 -6.80 -8.93 -11.13
N ASP A 204 -7.19 -7.68 -11.35
CA ASP A 204 -8.07 -7.25 -12.43
C ASP A 204 -7.40 -6.13 -13.22
N PRO A 205 -7.01 -6.35 -14.50
CA PRO A 205 -6.34 -5.34 -15.32
C PRO A 205 -7.25 -4.14 -15.65
N THR A 206 -8.56 -4.25 -15.43
CA THR A 206 -9.52 -3.14 -15.62
C THR A 206 -9.67 -2.26 -14.38
N VAL A 207 -9.27 -2.75 -13.21
CA VAL A 207 -9.34 -2.05 -11.92
C VAL A 207 -7.94 -1.94 -11.33
N LEU A 208 -7.23 -0.89 -11.74
CA LEU A 208 -5.88 -0.59 -11.26
C LEU A 208 -5.92 0.18 -9.94
N GLU A 209 -5.19 -0.31 -8.96
CA GLU A 209 -5.01 0.30 -7.63
C GLU A 209 -3.52 0.53 -7.32
N PRO A 210 -3.16 1.52 -6.49
CA PRO A 210 -1.78 1.71 -6.06
C PRO A 210 -1.29 0.48 -5.28
N VAL A 211 0.00 0.20 -5.36
CA VAL A 211 0.66 -0.87 -4.61
C VAL A 211 1.62 -0.26 -3.61
N SER A 212 1.45 -0.62 -2.34
CA SER A 212 2.33 -0.20 -1.26
C SER A 212 3.00 -1.41 -0.61
N LEU A 213 4.32 -1.35 -0.47
CA LEU A 213 5.09 -2.28 0.33
C LEU A 213 5.69 -1.58 1.55
N ALA A 214 5.76 -2.27 2.68
CA ALA A 214 6.37 -1.74 3.89
C ALA A 214 7.09 -2.79 4.73
N TYR A 215 8.11 -2.33 5.46
CA TYR A 215 8.98 -3.18 6.27
C TYR A 215 9.69 -2.37 7.37
N GLN A 216 10.09 -3.06 8.44
CA GLN A 216 10.59 -2.40 9.65
C GLN A 216 12.08 -2.07 9.57
N SER A 217 12.89 -2.94 8.98
CA SER A 217 14.34 -2.82 8.92
C SER A 217 14.91 -3.43 7.65
N ALA A 218 16.16 -3.12 7.33
CA ALA A 218 16.88 -3.66 6.17
C ALA A 218 16.86 -5.21 6.07
N ASN A 219 16.68 -5.92 7.18
CA ASN A 219 16.63 -7.39 7.20
C ASN A 219 15.20 -7.95 7.27
N SER A 220 14.21 -7.09 7.53
CA SER A 220 12.81 -7.49 7.61
C SER A 220 12.27 -7.95 6.26
N ASN A 221 11.30 -8.87 6.30
CA ASN A 221 10.52 -9.21 5.12
C ASN A 221 9.65 -8.03 4.69
N LEU A 222 9.39 -7.95 3.39
CA LEU A 222 8.49 -6.95 2.81
C LEU A 222 7.05 -7.43 3.02
N ASN A 223 6.14 -6.49 3.30
CA ASN A 223 4.71 -6.76 3.44
C ASN A 223 3.94 -5.91 2.43
N ILE A 224 2.89 -6.48 1.85
CA ILE A 224 1.93 -5.74 1.03
C ILE A 224 0.96 -5.05 1.98
N ILE A 225 0.78 -3.74 1.79
CA ILE A 225 -0.05 -2.93 2.66
C ILE A 225 -1.32 -2.52 1.92
N GLY A 226 -2.46 -2.96 2.44
CA GLY A 226 -3.78 -2.74 1.86
C GLY A 226 -4.46 -1.42 2.23
N ASP A 227 -3.92 -0.67 3.20
CA ASP A 227 -4.44 0.64 3.59
C ASP A 227 -3.32 1.63 3.96
N ALA A 228 -3.53 2.92 3.65
CA ALA A 228 -2.51 3.95 3.82
C ALA A 228 -2.20 4.27 5.30
N GLN A 229 -3.13 4.05 6.23
CA GLN A 229 -2.91 4.36 7.65
C GLN A 229 -1.90 3.38 8.27
N THR A 230 -1.95 2.12 7.86
CA THR A 230 -1.03 1.07 8.32
C THR A 230 0.43 1.35 7.93
N LEU A 231 0.69 2.09 6.85
CA LEU A 231 2.04 2.52 6.48
C LEU A 231 2.74 3.31 7.60
N SER A 232 1.97 4.04 8.42
CA SER A 232 2.51 4.79 9.56
C SER A 232 3.19 3.92 10.62
N THR A 233 2.93 2.61 10.65
CA THR A 233 3.50 1.68 11.64
C THR A 233 4.89 1.14 11.24
N PHE A 234 5.28 1.26 9.97
CA PHE A 234 6.56 0.76 9.45
C PHE A 234 7.61 1.85 9.28
N SER A 235 8.89 1.55 9.57
CA SER A 235 9.96 2.52 9.32
C SER A 235 10.25 2.78 7.84
N ARG A 236 9.94 1.85 6.94
CA ARG A 236 10.21 1.98 5.50
C ARG A 236 8.99 1.61 4.69
N SER A 237 8.70 2.37 3.64
CA SER A 237 7.62 2.03 2.71
C SER A 237 7.88 2.56 1.30
N VAL A 238 7.37 1.85 0.30
CA VAL A 238 7.41 2.23 -1.12
C VAL A 238 5.99 2.15 -1.64
N THR A 239 5.48 3.20 -2.28
CA THR A 239 4.14 3.23 -2.89
C THR A 239 4.24 3.62 -4.36
N VAL A 240 3.80 2.71 -5.23
CA VAL A 240 3.67 2.91 -6.67
C VAL A 240 2.24 3.34 -6.98
N SER A 241 2.09 4.47 -7.68
CA SER A 241 0.80 5.09 -7.95
C SER A 241 -0.03 4.31 -8.96
N LYS A 242 -1.35 4.55 -8.94
CA LYS A 242 -2.27 4.05 -9.96
C LYS A 242 -1.91 4.56 -11.35
N GLU A 243 -1.43 5.79 -11.46
CA GLU A 243 -0.98 6.39 -12.71
C GLU A 243 0.16 5.58 -13.35
N ALA A 244 1.12 5.09 -12.54
CA ALA A 244 2.20 4.25 -13.04
C ALA A 244 1.69 2.94 -13.68
N PHE A 245 0.69 2.29 -13.07
CA PHE A 245 0.04 1.11 -13.66
C PHE A 245 -0.68 1.46 -14.98
N GLN A 246 -1.33 2.62 -15.07
CA GLN A 246 -1.99 3.07 -16.30
C GLN A 246 -0.98 3.30 -17.43
N GLN A 247 0.16 3.94 -17.13
CA GLN A 247 1.24 4.12 -18.09
C GLN A 247 1.85 2.78 -18.52
N ALA A 248 2.07 1.85 -17.58
CA ALA A 248 2.59 0.51 -17.88
C ALA A 248 1.67 -0.26 -18.84
N MET A 249 0.36 -0.20 -18.61
CA MET A 249 -0.66 -0.80 -19.49
C MET A 249 -0.66 -0.20 -20.90
N SER A 250 -0.39 1.10 -21.04
CA SER A 250 -0.27 1.75 -22.36
C SER A 250 0.94 1.26 -23.18
N SER A 251 1.89 0.57 -22.54
CA SER A 251 3.10 0.02 -23.16
C SER A 251 2.96 -1.45 -23.59
N ASN A 252 1.73 -1.94 -23.80
CA ASN A 252 1.40 -3.32 -24.22
C ASN A 252 1.86 -4.42 -23.25
N ILE A 253 1.85 -4.13 -21.94
CA ILE A 253 2.10 -5.16 -20.93
C ILE A 253 0.83 -5.99 -20.72
N SER A 254 0.95 -7.32 -20.90
CA SER A 254 -0.18 -8.25 -20.78
C SER A 254 -0.68 -8.43 -19.35
N ILE A 255 0.21 -8.34 -18.36
CA ILE A 255 -0.09 -8.53 -16.94
C ILE A 255 0.46 -7.33 -16.17
N PRO A 256 -0.38 -6.35 -15.77
CA PRO A 256 0.10 -5.23 -14.98
C PRO A 256 0.65 -5.70 -13.63
N PHE A 257 1.93 -5.40 -13.38
CA PHE A 257 2.63 -5.77 -12.16
C PHE A 257 3.53 -4.64 -11.67
N ALA A 258 3.93 -4.71 -10.40
CA ALA A 258 5.02 -3.92 -9.85
C ALA A 258 6.04 -4.86 -9.18
N ALA A 259 7.30 -4.67 -9.53
CA ALA A 259 8.46 -5.26 -8.89
C ALA A 259 9.12 -4.19 -8.02
N ILE A 260 9.24 -4.46 -6.72
CA ILE A 260 9.94 -3.56 -5.80
C ILE A 260 11.01 -4.37 -5.08
N ILE A 261 12.26 -4.00 -5.30
CA ILE A 261 13.44 -4.73 -4.85
C ILE A 261 14.26 -3.84 -3.95
N ARG A 262 14.64 -4.39 -2.80
CA ARG A 262 15.60 -3.78 -1.87
C ARG A 262 16.95 -4.44 -2.07
N PHE A 263 17.96 -3.60 -2.29
CA PHE A 263 19.36 -3.96 -2.33
C PHE A 263 20.07 -3.33 -1.13
N LEU A 264 20.88 -4.12 -0.44
CA LEU A 264 21.78 -3.67 0.62
C LEU A 264 23.22 -3.73 0.12
N ASN A 265 24.05 -2.78 0.56
CA ASN A 265 25.48 -2.77 0.25
C ASN A 265 25.78 -2.83 -1.25
N MET A 266 25.08 -2.02 -2.04
CA MET A 266 25.38 -1.88 -3.47
C MET A 266 26.74 -1.20 -3.69
N THR A 267 27.46 -1.60 -4.74
CA THR A 267 28.76 -0.99 -5.13
C THR A 267 28.64 0.53 -5.23
N SER A 268 29.64 1.23 -4.71
CA SER A 268 29.65 2.71 -4.66
C SER A 268 29.73 3.34 -6.06
N ASP A 269 29.22 4.57 -6.16
CA ASP A 269 29.44 5.44 -7.31
C ASP A 269 30.86 6.02 -7.31
N ASP A 270 31.26 6.64 -8.41
CA ASP A 270 32.62 7.20 -8.55
C ASP A 270 32.90 8.36 -7.59
N LYS A 271 31.86 8.96 -7.00
CA LYS A 271 31.99 10.03 -5.99
C LYS A 271 32.05 9.50 -4.56
N ASN A 272 31.95 8.18 -4.35
CA ASN A 272 31.85 7.55 -3.02
C ASN A 272 30.75 8.20 -2.14
N SER A 273 29.59 8.42 -2.75
CA SER A 273 28.43 9.02 -2.09
C SER A 273 27.98 8.14 -0.91
N THR A 274 27.61 8.77 0.21
CA THR A 274 27.09 8.04 1.37
C THR A 274 25.61 7.75 1.19
N VAL A 275 25.25 6.47 1.03
CA VAL A 275 23.85 6.02 0.93
C VAL A 275 23.30 5.75 2.34
N LEU A 276 22.15 6.35 2.67
CA LEU A 276 21.47 6.15 3.93
C LEU A 276 21.16 4.65 4.14
N GLN A 277 21.67 4.08 5.23
CA GLN A 277 21.50 2.67 5.59
C GLN A 277 22.00 1.67 4.52
N ASN A 278 22.87 2.10 3.60
CA ASN A 278 23.33 1.33 2.44
C ASN A 278 22.19 0.68 1.65
N GLU A 279 21.03 1.34 1.61
CA GLU A 279 19.79 0.76 1.10
C GLU A 279 19.36 1.45 -0.21
N VAL A 280 19.24 0.65 -1.27
CA VAL A 280 18.80 1.07 -2.60
C VAL A 280 17.51 0.35 -2.97
N ILE A 281 16.54 1.10 -3.48
CA ILE A 281 15.24 0.56 -3.91
C ILE A 281 15.18 0.58 -5.44
N GLY A 282 15.09 -0.60 -6.06
CA GLY A 282 14.80 -0.75 -7.49
C GLY A 282 13.31 -0.97 -7.70
N ILE A 283 12.72 -0.27 -8.67
CA ILE A 283 11.32 -0.46 -9.05
C ILE A 283 11.24 -0.70 -10.56
N ASP A 284 10.57 -1.78 -10.95
CA ASP A 284 10.28 -2.09 -12.34
C ASP A 284 8.83 -2.53 -12.53
N MET A 285 8.29 -2.23 -13.70
CA MET A 285 6.95 -2.65 -14.12
C MET A 285 6.96 -3.25 -15.52
N GLY A 286 8.13 -3.57 -16.09
CA GLY A 286 8.29 -4.04 -17.46
C GLY A 286 8.12 -2.96 -18.54
N ALA A 287 8.00 -1.69 -18.15
CA ALA A 287 7.87 -0.54 -19.05
C ALA A 287 8.59 0.68 -18.49
N LYS A 288 8.96 1.59 -19.39
CA LYS A 288 9.58 2.86 -19.04
C LYS A 288 8.54 3.87 -18.54
N ILE A 289 8.43 4.01 -17.22
CA ILE A 289 7.50 4.93 -16.56
C ILE A 289 8.22 6.25 -16.21
N LYS A 290 7.62 7.38 -16.59
CA LYS A 290 8.19 8.72 -16.39
C LYS A 290 7.11 9.81 -16.41
N ASN A 291 7.47 11.01 -15.94
CA ASN A 291 6.59 12.18 -15.89
C ASN A 291 5.26 11.91 -15.16
N LEU A 292 5.31 11.13 -14.08
CA LEU A 292 4.15 10.88 -13.23
C LEU A 292 3.69 12.18 -12.57
N SER A 293 2.39 12.45 -12.64
CA SER A 293 1.76 13.54 -11.88
C SER A 293 1.48 13.12 -10.43
N ASP A 294 1.14 11.85 -10.24
CA ASP A 294 1.07 11.16 -8.94
C ASP A 294 2.39 10.38 -8.72
N PRO A 295 3.34 10.96 -7.97
CA PRO A 295 4.69 10.43 -7.86
C PRO A 295 4.75 9.13 -7.04
N VAL A 296 5.81 8.37 -7.28
CA VAL A 296 6.17 7.24 -6.42
C VAL A 296 6.74 7.78 -5.12
N ASN A 297 6.21 7.29 -4.00
CA ASN A 297 6.60 7.72 -2.66
C ASN A 297 7.48 6.65 -2.02
N ILE A 298 8.70 7.02 -1.64
CA ILE A 298 9.63 6.18 -0.89
C ILE A 298 9.88 6.87 0.45
N THR A 299 9.51 6.22 1.54
CA THR A 299 9.52 6.83 2.88
C THR A 299 10.44 6.06 3.81
N PHE A 300 11.28 6.79 4.53
CA PHE A 300 12.20 6.32 5.56
C PHE A 300 11.94 7.12 6.84
N LYS A 301 11.45 6.49 7.91
CA LYS A 301 11.11 7.16 9.17
C LYS A 301 11.62 6.42 10.40
N ASN A 302 11.69 7.13 11.52
CA ASN A 302 12.23 6.63 12.80
C ASN A 302 13.65 6.06 12.64
N LEU A 303 14.49 6.73 11.83
CA LEU A 303 15.88 6.36 11.59
C LEU A 303 16.82 7.39 12.20
N ILE A 304 17.94 6.89 12.72
CA ILE A 304 19.04 7.74 13.19
C ILE A 304 20.03 7.86 12.04
N TYR A 305 20.33 9.10 11.63
CA TYR A 305 21.32 9.41 10.61
C TYR A 305 21.96 10.78 10.88
N SER A 306 23.10 11.02 10.25
CA SER A 306 23.80 12.31 10.28
C SER A 306 24.03 12.78 8.85
N GLY A 307 23.86 14.09 8.60
CA GLY A 307 23.91 14.66 7.25
C GLY A 307 22.55 15.21 6.79
N ASN A 308 22.58 15.92 5.67
CA ASN A 308 21.38 16.35 4.97
C ASN A 308 20.99 15.25 3.96
N PRO A 309 19.79 14.66 4.10
CA PRO A 309 19.31 13.65 3.17
C PRO A 309 18.82 14.31 1.87
N HIS A 310 19.16 13.68 0.75
CA HIS A 310 18.72 14.02 -0.59
C HIS A 310 18.32 12.76 -1.33
N CYS A 311 17.11 12.77 -1.89
CA CYS A 311 16.59 11.70 -2.73
C CYS A 311 17.22 11.76 -4.11
N HIS A 312 17.88 10.68 -4.50
CA HIS A 312 18.50 10.52 -5.80
C HIS A 312 17.99 9.25 -6.48
N SER A 313 18.14 9.22 -7.79
CA SER A 313 17.84 8.09 -8.64
C SER A 313 18.99 7.76 -9.57
N TRP A 314 19.04 6.52 -10.02
CA TRP A 314 19.97 6.04 -11.03
C TRP A 314 19.18 5.19 -12.02
N ASN A 315 19.37 5.42 -13.32
CA ASN A 315 18.63 4.76 -14.40
C ASN A 315 19.04 3.30 -14.65
N GLY A 316 20.03 2.77 -13.95
CA GLY A 316 20.53 1.40 -14.18
C GLY A 316 21.59 1.31 -15.29
N ASP A 317 21.95 2.43 -15.92
CA ASP A 317 22.93 2.44 -17.01
C ASP A 317 24.36 2.61 -16.47
N GLY A 318 25.31 1.88 -17.07
CA GLY A 318 26.73 1.91 -16.72
C GLY A 318 27.13 0.84 -15.71
N GLY A 319 28.43 0.73 -15.44
CA GLY A 319 28.98 -0.27 -14.50
C GLY A 319 28.83 0.11 -13.02
N ARG A 320 28.44 1.36 -12.72
CA ARG A 320 28.31 1.91 -11.37
C ARG A 320 27.14 2.88 -11.29
N PRO A 321 26.56 3.12 -10.10
CA PRO A 321 25.50 4.10 -9.95
C PRO A 321 25.98 5.50 -10.37
N ASN A 322 25.17 6.19 -11.16
CA ASN A 322 25.35 7.61 -11.47
C ASN A 322 24.14 8.39 -10.94
N TRP A 323 24.22 8.78 -9.67
CA TRP A 323 23.11 9.36 -8.95
C TRP A 323 22.74 10.76 -9.44
N THR A 324 21.44 10.98 -9.68
CA THR A 324 20.86 12.28 -10.03
C THR A 324 19.60 12.55 -9.20
N ASN A 325 19.39 13.81 -8.82
CA ASN A 325 18.15 14.26 -8.17
C ASN A 325 17.04 14.61 -9.18
N ALA A 326 17.32 14.54 -10.49
CA ALA A 326 16.36 14.88 -11.52
C ALA A 326 15.10 14.01 -11.40
N GLY A 327 13.94 14.66 -11.32
CA GLY A 327 12.65 13.98 -11.20
C GLY A 327 12.32 13.45 -9.80
N CYS A 328 13.15 13.71 -8.78
CA CYS A 328 12.91 13.34 -7.39
C CYS A 328 12.95 14.55 -6.45
N GLU A 329 11.92 14.71 -5.63
CA GLU A 329 11.85 15.72 -4.58
C GLU A 329 12.09 15.08 -3.21
N THR A 330 12.82 15.78 -2.34
CA THR A 330 13.08 15.36 -0.96
C THR A 330 12.23 16.16 0.01
N ILE A 331 11.34 15.47 0.72
CA ILE A 331 10.48 16.07 1.74
C ILE A 331 10.91 15.52 3.10
N LYS A 332 11.16 16.40 4.06
CA LYS A 332 11.40 16.03 5.46
C LYS A 332 10.12 16.22 6.24
N ASP A 333 9.63 15.18 6.90
CA ASP A 333 8.48 15.30 7.80
C ASP A 333 8.89 15.95 9.13
N ALA A 334 7.89 16.40 9.90
CA ALA A 334 8.11 17.09 11.18
C ALA A 334 8.78 16.22 12.26
N ASN A 335 8.76 14.89 12.09
CA ASN A 335 9.33 13.91 13.01
C ASN A 335 10.70 13.38 12.53
N GLY A 336 11.29 14.00 11.50
CA GLY A 336 12.59 13.63 10.95
C GLY A 336 12.57 12.47 9.95
N GLY A 337 11.38 12.01 9.54
CA GLY A 337 11.20 11.11 8.41
C GLY A 337 11.50 11.78 7.08
N ILE A 338 11.92 10.99 6.11
CA ILE A 338 12.32 11.40 4.77
C ILE A 338 11.36 10.74 3.79
N ILE A 339 10.77 11.55 2.92
CA ILE A 339 9.88 11.10 1.85
C ILE A 339 10.49 11.55 0.53
N CYS A 340 10.79 10.60 -0.34
CA CYS A 340 11.20 10.84 -1.72
C CYS A 340 9.99 10.73 -2.62
N GLN A 341 9.65 11.81 -3.32
CA GLN A 341 8.61 11.81 -4.34
C GLN A 341 9.28 11.82 -5.72
N CYS A 342 9.21 10.70 -6.44
CA CYS A 342 9.87 10.54 -7.73
C CYS A 342 8.86 10.36 -8.86
N THR A 343 9.12 10.99 -10.00
CA THR A 343 8.19 11.05 -11.15
C THR A 343 8.48 9.98 -12.21
N HIS A 344 9.33 9.01 -11.90
CA HIS A 344 9.77 7.92 -12.77
C HIS A 344 10.05 6.66 -11.96
N LEU A 345 10.27 5.53 -12.63
CA LEU A 345 10.65 4.26 -12.00
C LEU A 345 12.04 3.83 -12.46
N THR A 346 12.96 3.72 -11.50
CA THR A 346 14.36 3.32 -11.69
C THR A 346 14.92 2.74 -10.37
N PHE A 347 16.20 2.94 -10.08
CA PHE A 347 16.81 2.75 -8.77
C PHE A 347 16.77 4.06 -7.98
N PHE A 348 16.56 3.98 -6.67
CA PHE A 348 16.44 5.10 -5.77
C PHE A 348 17.28 4.90 -4.52
N ALA A 349 17.89 5.99 -4.05
CA ALA A 349 18.65 6.03 -2.82
C ALA A 349 18.48 7.38 -2.14
N ILE A 350 18.60 7.41 -0.82
CA ILE A 350 18.76 8.66 -0.08
C ILE A 350 20.25 8.85 0.15
N LEU A 351 20.84 9.86 -0.47
CA LEU A 351 22.23 10.24 -0.23
C LEU A 351 22.32 11.21 0.94
N LEU A 352 23.34 11.05 1.78
CA LEU A 352 23.64 11.94 2.90
C LEU A 352 24.81 12.85 2.51
N THR A 353 24.56 14.15 2.50
CA THR A 353 25.65 15.13 2.40
C THR A 353 26.05 15.58 3.81
N PRO A 354 27.34 15.84 4.09
CA PRO A 354 27.77 16.32 5.40
C PRO A 354 27.04 17.61 5.82
N ILE A 355 26.78 17.77 7.12
CA ILE A 355 26.07 18.94 7.68
C ILE A 355 26.86 20.25 7.46
N ASN A 356 28.18 20.16 7.25
CA ASN A 356 29.12 21.27 7.29
C ASN A 356 29.94 21.47 5.99
N GLU A 357 29.42 21.12 4.81
CA GLU A 357 30.08 21.49 3.55
C GLU A 357 29.64 22.86 3.01
N THR A 358 29.67 23.88 3.88
CA THR A 358 30.07 25.19 3.37
C THR A 358 31.57 25.22 3.51
N LEU A 359 32.30 24.92 2.43
CA LEU A 359 33.71 25.31 2.34
C LEU A 359 33.75 26.78 2.77
N SER A 360 34.53 27.09 3.80
CA SER A 360 34.62 28.47 4.23
C SER A 360 35.10 29.31 3.04
N SER A 361 34.69 30.57 2.96
CA SER A 361 35.19 31.49 1.91
C SER A 361 36.73 31.50 1.86
N THR A 362 37.38 31.23 3.00
CA THR A 362 38.81 31.03 3.13
C THR A 362 39.31 29.77 2.44
N ASP A 363 38.67 28.61 2.66
CA ASP A 363 39.06 27.34 2.05
C ASP A 363 38.87 27.37 0.53
N LEU A 364 37.79 27.98 0.04
CA LEU A 364 37.57 28.24 -1.38
C LEU A 364 38.68 29.10 -1.98
N LYS A 365 39.12 30.14 -1.26
CA LYS A 365 40.20 31.01 -1.69
C LYS A 365 41.54 30.27 -1.74
N TYR A 366 41.82 29.41 -0.76
CA TYR A 366 43.03 28.57 -0.77
C TYR A 366 43.01 27.55 -1.90
N LEU A 367 41.91 26.81 -2.09
CA LEU A 367 41.73 25.84 -3.19
C LEU A 367 41.87 26.51 -4.56
N THR A 368 41.27 27.69 -4.74
CA THR A 368 41.40 28.48 -5.97
C THR A 368 42.85 28.91 -6.21
N THR A 369 43.55 29.35 -5.17
CA THR A 369 44.96 29.77 -5.25
C THR A 369 45.87 28.60 -5.63
N ILE A 370 45.67 27.43 -4.99
CA ILE A 370 46.43 26.21 -5.30
C ILE A 370 46.16 25.75 -6.73
N SER A 371 44.90 25.78 -7.17
CA SER A 371 44.52 25.40 -8.53
C SER A 371 45.13 26.35 -9.58
N GLN A 372 45.11 27.67 -9.34
CA GLN A 372 45.76 28.65 -10.21
C GLN A 372 47.29 28.47 -10.26
N ALA A 373 47.92 28.20 -9.12
CA ALA A 373 49.36 27.93 -9.07
C ALA A 373 49.72 26.65 -9.82
N GLY A 374 48.92 25.58 -9.65
CA GLY A 374 49.06 24.32 -10.38
C GLY A 374 48.92 24.51 -11.90
N CYS A 375 47.87 25.20 -12.34
CA CYS A 375 47.69 25.54 -13.76
C CYS A 375 48.84 26.39 -14.31
N GLY A 376 49.35 27.35 -13.54
CA GLY A 376 50.50 28.17 -13.93
C GLY A 376 51.77 27.33 -14.10
N LEU A 377 52.10 26.49 -13.12
CA LEU A 377 53.24 25.56 -13.20
C LEU A 377 53.12 24.62 -14.40
N SER A 378 51.93 24.10 -14.70
CA SER A 378 51.68 23.25 -15.87
C SER A 378 51.79 23.96 -17.22
N MET A 379 51.81 25.29 -17.27
CA MET A 379 52.08 26.04 -18.51
C MET A 379 53.58 26.31 -18.72
N PHE A 380 54.39 26.21 -17.67
CA PHE A 380 55.83 26.47 -17.71
C PHE A 380 56.67 25.22 -18.01
N PHE A 381 56.12 24.02 -17.78
CA PHE A 381 56.66 22.73 -18.18
C PHE A 381 55.83 22.14 -19.31
#